data_AF-R6ZYD7-F1
#
_entry.id   AF-R6ZYD7-F1
#
_cell.length_a   1.000
_cell.length_b   1.000
_cell.length_c   1.000
_cell.angle_alpha   90.00
_cell.angle_beta   90.00
_cell.angle_gamma   90.00
#
_symmetry.space_group_name_H-M   'P 1'
#
loop_
_entity.id
_entity.type
_entity.pdbx_description
1 polymer ?
#
loop_
_entity_poly.entity_id
_entity_poly.type
_entity_poly.pdbx_seq_one_letter_code
_entity_poly.pdbx_strand_id
1 'polypeptide(L)' 'MAETRKLIKASGELQEEIAAKLKVTTRSVRSALAYDTNSPTARLIRSYALNHGAKLYELKEMENPYAEVINL' A
#
# COMPACT_ATOMS: atom_id res chain seq x y z
N MET A 1 -10.68 15.84 -11.43
CA MET A 1 -9.81 14.76 -11.98
C MET A 1 -9.79 13.69 -10.92
N ALA A 2 -10.31 12.49 -11.17
CA ALA A 2 -10.36 11.44 -10.15
C ALA A 2 -8.92 11.08 -9.72
N GLU A 3 -8.59 11.24 -8.44
CA GLU A 3 -7.27 10.87 -7.92
C GLU A 3 -7.13 9.34 -7.92
N THR A 4 -6.50 8.78 -8.96
CA THR A 4 -6.12 7.37 -8.97
C THR A 4 -4.85 7.17 -8.15
N ARG A 5 -4.96 6.52 -6.99
CA ARG A 5 -3.81 6.17 -6.15
C ARG A 5 -3.39 4.72 -6.37
N LYS A 6 -2.08 4.44 -6.26
CA LYS A 6 -1.55 3.08 -6.40
C LYS A 6 -1.25 2.50 -5.03
N LEU A 7 -1.60 1.24 -4.81
CA LEU A 7 -1.35 0.54 -3.56
C LEU A 7 -0.93 -0.90 -3.85
N ILE A 8 0.16 -1.37 -3.23
CA ILE A 8 0.51 -2.78 -3.23
C ILE A 8 -0.04 -3.42 -1.95
N LYS A 9 -0.93 -4.40 -2.10
CA LYS A 9 -1.49 -5.14 -0.98
C LYS A 9 -0.64 -6.39 -0.75
N ALA A 10 0.05 -6.41 0.39
CA ALA A 10 0.84 -7.54 0.90
C ALA A 10 0.24 -8.04 2.22
N SER A 11 0.38 -9.34 2.52
CA SER A 11 0.01 -9.90 3.83
C SER A 11 0.86 -9.29 4.96
N GLY A 12 0.37 -9.36 6.20
CA GLY A 12 1.11 -8.88 7.38
C GLY A 12 2.45 -9.60 7.53
N GLU A 13 2.45 -10.93 7.38
CA GLU A 13 3.64 -11.78 7.42
C GLU A 13 4.69 -11.35 6.38
N LEU A 14 4.26 -11.06 5.14
CA LEU A 14 5.17 -10.61 4.09
C LEU A 14 5.75 -9.22 4.41
N GLN A 15 4.97 -8.32 5.02
CA GLN A 15 5.47 -7.01 5.45
C GLN A 15 6.53 -7.14 6.56
N GLU A 16 6.33 -8.06 7.49
CA GLU A 16 7.29 -8.35 8.57
C GLU A 16 8.57 -9.00 8.03
N GLU A 17 8.45 -9.94 7.08
CA GLU A 17 9.61 -10.56 6.42
C GLU A 17 10.45 -9.51 5.68
N ILE A 18 9.81 -8.61 4.93
CA ILE A 18 10.48 -7.51 4.24
C ILE A 18 11.18 -6.58 5.23
N ALA A 19 10.50 -6.22 6.31
CA ALA A 19 11.03 -5.36 7.36
C ALA A 19 12.29 -5.97 7.99
N ALA A 20 12.26 -7.27 8.32
CA ALA A 20 13.38 -8.00 8.88
C ALA A 20 14.55 -8.09 7.89
N LYS A 21 14.30 -8.46 6.63
CA LYS A 21 15.36 -8.61 5.60
C LYS A 21 16.04 -7.29 5.27
N LEU A 22 15.28 -6.21 5.16
CA LEU A 22 15.81 -4.89 4.80
C LEU A 22 16.22 -4.05 6.01
N LYS A 23 16.11 -4.58 7.24
CA LYS A 23 16.39 -3.88 8.51
C LYS A 23 15.67 -2.54 8.61
N VAL A 24 14.41 -2.50 8.17
CA VAL A 24 13.53 -1.32 8.25
C VAL A 24 12.33 -1.60 9.13
N THR A 25 11.61 -0.55 9.53
CA THR A 25 10.36 -0.72 10.27
C THR A 25 9.22 -1.15 9.36
N THR A 26 8.26 -1.91 9.89
CA THR A 26 7.02 -2.26 9.19
C THR A 26 6.24 -1.02 8.74
N ARG A 27 6.32 0.09 9.48
CA ARG A 27 5.76 1.39 9.08
C ARG A 27 6.39 1.90 7.78
N SER A 28 7.72 1.83 7.65
CA SER A 28 8.43 2.20 6.43
C SER A 28 8.03 1.31 5.25
N VAL A 29 7.83 0.00 5.49
CA VAL A 29 7.33 -0.93 4.48
C VAL A 29 5.92 -0.52 4.03
N ARG A 30 5.00 -0.23 4.95
CA ARG A 30 3.63 0.23 4.62
C ARG A 30 3.64 1.50 3.77
N SER A 31 4.41 2.51 4.15
CA SER A 31 4.53 3.75 3.36
C SER A 31 5.15 3.51 1.98
N ALA A 32 6.08 2.56 1.84
CA ALA A 32 6.62 2.19 0.54
C ALA A 32 5.58 1.49 -0.36
N LEU A 33 4.76 0.61 0.22
CA LEU A 33 3.69 -0.13 -0.48
C LEU A 33 2.51 0.78 -0.88
N ALA A 34 2.24 1.82 -0.09
CA ALA A 34 1.24 2.85 -0.38
C ALA A 34 1.71 3.92 -1.39
N TYR A 35 2.93 3.80 -1.91
CA TYR A 35 3.55 4.81 -2.79
C TYR A 35 3.72 6.20 -2.17
N ASP A 36 3.65 6.33 -0.84
CA ASP A 36 3.88 7.60 -0.12
C ASP A 36 5.31 8.12 -0.32
N THR A 37 6.25 7.21 -0.62
CA THR A 37 7.68 7.54 -0.79
C THR A 37 8.26 6.91 -2.05
N ASN A 38 9.16 7.65 -2.71
CA ASN A 38 9.82 7.20 -3.95
C ASN A 38 11.34 6.97 -3.79
N SER A 39 11.79 6.69 -2.57
CA SER A 39 13.21 6.40 -2.32
C SER A 39 13.66 5.10 -3.01
N PRO A 40 14.97 4.92 -3.26
CA PRO A 40 15.51 3.66 -3.80
C PRO A 40 15.11 2.44 -2.96
N THR A 41 15.13 2.58 -1.63
CA THR A 41 14.70 1.53 -0.69
C THR A 41 13.22 1.21 -0.83
N ALA A 42 12.36 2.23 -1.00
CA ALA A 42 10.93 2.00 -1.23
C ALA A 42 10.68 1.23 -2.54
N ARG A 43 11.48 1.49 -3.58
CA ARG A 43 11.41 0.75 -4.85
C ARG A 43 11.78 -0.72 -4.67
N LEU A 44 12.83 -1.01 -3.89
CA LEU A 44 13.25 -2.37 -3.51
C LEU A 44 12.17 -3.11 -2.72
N ILE A 45 11.54 -2.44 -1.74
CA ILE A 45 10.42 -2.99 -0.96
C ILE A 45 9.27 -3.39 -1.88
N ARG A 46 8.91 -2.51 -2.82
CA ARG A 46 7.82 -2.76 -3.77
C ARG A 46 8.14 -3.92 -4.72
N SER A 47 9.34 -3.97 -5.28
CA SER A 47 9.75 -5.07 -6.17
C SER A 47 9.75 -6.41 -5.43
N TYR A 48 10.24 -6.42 -4.18
CA TYR A 48 10.23 -7.62 -3.37
C TYR A 48 8.79 -8.09 -3.11
N ALA A 49 7.91 -7.19 -2.65
CA ALA A 49 6.53 -7.54 -2.37
C ALA A 49 5.83 -8.15 -3.60
N LEU A 50 6.00 -7.55 -4.78
CA LEU A 50 5.39 -8.04 -6.03
C LEU A 50 5.94 -9.41 -6.46
N ASN A 51 7.24 -9.66 -6.29
CA ASN A 51 7.85 -10.95 -6.60
C ASN A 51 7.38 -12.08 -5.65
N HIS A 52 6.96 -11.72 -4.44
CA HIS A 52 6.50 -12.66 -3.42
C HIS A 52 4.96 -12.73 -3.31
N GLY A 53 4.25 -12.40 -4.40
CA GLY A 53 2.81 -12.62 -4.53
C GLY A 53 1.92 -11.48 -4.04
N ALA A 54 2.48 -10.33 -3.67
CA ALA A 54 1.69 -9.13 -3.44
C ALA A 54 1.07 -8.63 -4.76
N LYS A 55 -0.11 -8.01 -4.67
CA LYS A 55 -0.84 -7.51 -5.84
C LYS A 55 -0.88 -5.99 -5.86
N LEU A 56 -0.67 -5.40 -7.04
CA LEU A 56 -0.84 -3.98 -7.28
C LEU A 56 -2.30 -3.66 -7.56
N TYR A 57 -2.83 -2.65 -6.87
CA TYR A 57 -4.17 -2.12 -7.03
C TYR A 57 -4.11 -0.64 -7.42
N GLU A 58 -5.07 -0.24 -8.24
CA GLU A 58 -5.40 1.16 -8.47
C GLU A 58 -6.66 1.49 -7.68
N LEU A 59 -6.51 2.34 -6.68
CA LEU A 59 -7.60 2.88 -5.89
C LEU A 59 -8.23 4.03 -6.69
N LYS A 60 -9.53 3.91 -6.93
CA LYS A 60 -10.35 4.98 -7.48
C LYS A 60 -11.18 5.57 -6.35
N GLU A 61 -11.27 6.88 -6.32
CA GLU A 61 -12.24 7.57 -5.48
C GLU A 61 -13.64 7.14 -5.90
N MET A 62 -14.42 6.65 -4.94
CA MET A 62 -15.82 6.29 -5.13
C MET A 62 -16.68 7.27 -4.35
N GLU A 63 -17.86 7.55 -4.86
CA GLU A 63 -18.85 8.35 -4.14
C GLU A 63 -19.22 7.68 -2.82
N ASN A 64 -19.44 8.48 -1.78
CA ASN A 64 -19.80 7.97 -0.47
C ASN A 64 -21.21 7.36 -0.52
N PRO A 65 -21.37 6.02 -0.38
CA PRO A 65 -22.67 5.37 -0.47
C PRO A 65 -23.59 5.67 0.73
N TYR A 66 -23.07 6.33 1.77
CA TYR A 66 -23.81 6.71 2.98
C TYR A 66 -23.98 8.23 3.11
N ALA A 67 -23.78 9.01 2.04
CA ALA A 67 -23.95 10.46 2.08
C ALA A 67 -25.41 10.88 2.38
N GLU A 68 -26.39 10.06 2.00
CA GLU A 68 -27.78 10.24 2.37
C GLU A 68 -28.04 9.59 3.73
N VAL A 69 -27.61 10.24 4.81
CA VAL A 69 -28.04 9.84 6.14
C VAL A 69 -29.48 10.33 6.33
N ILE A 70 -30.40 9.36 6.40
CA ILE A 70 -31.76 9.49 6.90
C ILE A 70 -31.69 10.22 8.25
N ASN A 71 -32.36 11.36 8.38
CA ASN A 71 -32.53 12.03 9.67
C ASN A 71 -33.19 11.05 10.64
N LEU A 72 -32.44 10.63 11.67
CA LEU A 72 -32.92 9.80 12.78
C LEU A 72 -33.98 10.53 13.61
#